data_AF-A0A919LMU6-F1
#
_entry.id   AF-A0A919LMU6-F1
#
_cell.length_a   1.000
_cell.length_b   1.000
_cell.length_c   1.000
_cell.angle_alpha   90.00
_cell.angle_beta   90.00
_cell.angle_gamma   90.00
#
_symmetry.space_group_name_H-M   'P 1'
#
loop_
_entity.id
_entity.type
_entity.pdbx_description
1 polymer ?
#
loop_
_entity_poly.entity_id
_entity_poly.type
_entity_poly.pdbx_seq_one_letter_code
_entity_poly.pdbx_strand_id
1 'polypeptide(L)' 'MAARDGVIVSVQGFARGETNLLLERLYIERSLSVNTAAAGGNASLMTIG' A
#
# COMPACT_ATOMS: atom_id res chain seq x y z
N MET A 1 -18.00 -1.87 17.01
CA MET A 1 -17.15 -1.37 15.90
C MET A 1 -17.81 -0.21 15.17
N ALA A 2 -19.07 -0.30 14.73
CA ALA A 2 -19.68 0.78 13.94
C ALA A 2 -19.88 2.12 14.68
N ALA A 3 -20.13 2.10 15.98
CA ALA A 3 -20.37 3.31 16.79
C ALA A 3 -19.09 3.96 17.37
N ARG A 4 -17.91 3.57 16.88
CA ARG A 4 -16.65 4.15 17.34
C ARG A 4 -16.42 5.48 16.61
N ASP A 5 -15.89 6.47 17.32
CA ASP A 5 -15.46 7.73 16.72
C ASP A 5 -14.20 7.56 15.84
N GLY A 6 -14.03 8.46 14.88
CA GLY A 6 -12.85 8.54 14.02
C GLY A 6 -12.98 7.80 12.68
N VAL A 7 -11.85 7.54 12.04
CA VAL A 7 -11.81 6.95 10.68
C VAL A 7 -12.38 5.52 10.67
N ILE A 8 -13.01 5.17 9.55
CA ILE A 8 -13.47 3.82 9.26
C ILE A 8 -12.27 2.87 9.24
N VAL A 9 -12.44 1.69 9.86
CA VAL A 9 -11.41 0.65 9.89
C VAL A 9 -11.90 -0.60 9.21
N SER A 10 -11.00 -1.20 8.42
CA SER A 10 -11.20 -2.52 7.83
C SER A 10 -11.34 -3.58 8.93
N VAL A 11 -12.46 -4.30 8.95
CA VAL A 11 -12.72 -5.39 9.91
C VAL A 11 -12.70 -6.73 9.18
N GLN A 12 -12.14 -7.74 9.84
CA GLN A 12 -12.21 -9.15 9.43
C GLN A 12 -12.91 -9.92 10.56
N GLY A 13 -13.95 -10.68 10.23
CA GLY A 13 -14.68 -11.52 11.18
C GLY A 13 -14.31 -12.98 10.97
N PHE A 14 -14.13 -13.72 12.06
CA PHE A 14 -13.75 -15.13 12.02
C PHE A 14 -14.56 -15.95 13.02
N ALA A 15 -14.92 -17.18 12.65
CA ALA A 15 -15.43 -18.18 13.57
C ALA A 15 -14.28 -18.82 14.38
N ARG A 16 -14.63 -19.53 15.45
CA ARG A 16 -13.62 -20.20 16.29
C ARG A 16 -12.92 -21.30 15.48
N GLY A 17 -11.59 -21.29 15.48
CA GLY A 17 -10.77 -22.27 14.76
C GLY A 17 -10.48 -21.89 13.31
N GLU A 18 -11.04 -20.80 12.80
CA GLU A 18 -10.60 -20.22 11.53
C GLU A 18 -9.22 -19.55 11.72
N THR A 19 -8.29 -19.89 10.83
CA THR A 19 -6.89 -19.43 10.89
C THR A 19 -6.45 -18.68 9.64
N ASN A 20 -7.30 -18.60 8.61
CA ASN A 20 -6.97 -17.98 7.34
C ASN A 20 -7.18 -16.46 7.38
N LEU A 21 -6.23 -15.75 8.00
CA LEU A 21 -6.21 -14.30 8.05
C LEU A 21 -5.83 -13.72 6.68
N LEU A 22 -6.58 -12.73 6.19
CA LEU A 22 -6.24 -11.98 4.97
C LEU A 22 -5.17 -10.94 5.33
N LEU A 23 -3.91 -11.35 5.31
CA LEU A 23 -2.77 -10.53 5.75
C LEU A 23 -2.61 -9.26 4.91
N GLU A 24 -2.91 -9.31 3.61
CA GLU A 24 -2.86 -8.18 2.69
C GLU A 24 -3.73 -7.00 3.14
N ARG A 25 -4.84 -7.27 3.85
CA ARG A 25 -5.74 -6.23 4.40
C ARG A 25 -5.17 -5.55 5.66
N LEU A 26 -4.06 -6.05 6.19
CA LEU A 26 -3.35 -5.47 7.34
C LEU A 26 -2.18 -4.57 6.89
N TYR A 27 -1.81 -4.61 5.61
CA TYR A 27 -0.85 -3.68 5.03
C TYR A 27 -1.55 -2.39 4.59
N ILE A 28 -0.80 -1.29 4.61
CA ILE A 28 -1.20 -0.04 3.97
C ILE A 28 -0.37 0.11 2.72
N GLU A 29 -1.02 0.12 1.57
CA GLU A 29 -0.34 0.41 0.32
C GLU A 29 0.11 1.88 0.28
N ARG A 30 1.33 2.10 -0.20
CA ARG A 30 1.91 3.42 -0.41
C ARG A 30 2.49 3.49 -1.82
N SER A 31 1.94 4.37 -2.65
CA SER A 31 2.48 4.67 -3.96
C SER A 31 3.33 5.93 -3.91
N LEU A 32 4.52 5.88 -4.51
CA LEU A 32 5.42 7.02 -4.64
C LEU A 32 5.85 7.15 -6.11
N SER A 33 5.56 8.30 -6.71
CA SER A 33 6.06 8.65 -8.03
C SER A 33 7.25 9.58 -7.87
N VAL A 34 8.41 9.18 -8.43
CA VAL A 34 9.64 9.95 -8.38
C VAL A 34 9.97 10.44 -9.79
N ASN A 35 10.10 11.75 -9.96
CA ASN A 35 10.61 12.32 -11.21
C ASN A 35 12.13 12.07 -11.29
N THR A 36 12.52 11.01 -12.00
CA THR A 36 13.92 10.62 -12.17
C THR A 36 14.72 11.57 -13.06
N ALA A 37 14.04 12.41 -13.85
CA ALA A 37 14.66 13.42 -14.71
C ALA A 37 14.71 14.81 -14.07
N ALA A 38 14.33 14.95 -12.80
CA ALA A 38 14.25 16.26 -12.14
C ALA A 38 15.58 17.03 -12.14
N ALA A 39 16.72 16.34 -12.20
CA ALA A 39 18.05 16.94 -12.31
C ALA A 39 18.40 17.42 -13.73
N GLY A 40 17.45 17.39 -14.69
CA GLY A 40 17.64 17.88 -16.05
C GLY A 40 18.09 16.83 -17.08
N GLY A 41 18.15 15.55 -16.72
CA GLY A 41 18.54 14.47 -17.62
C GLY A 41 18.09 13.11 -17.12
N ASN A 42 17.88 12.16 -18.05
CA ASN A 42 17.53 10.78 -17.71
C ASN A 42 18.74 9.87 -17.92
N ALA A 43 19.35 9.45 -16.81
CA ALA A 43 20.53 8.60 -16.82
C ALA A 43 20.30 7.26 -17.55
N SER A 44 19.12 6.65 -17.43
CA SER A 44 18.79 5.41 -18.13
C SER A 44 18.71 5.59 -19.65
N LEU A 45 18.30 6.77 -20.13
CA LEU A 45 18.32 7.07 -21.57
C LEU A 45 19.74 7.35 -22.08
N MET A 46 20.63 7.91 -21.25
CA MET A 46 22.02 8.15 -21.63
C MET A 46 22.83 6.86 -21.91
N THR A 47 22.35 5.71 -21.42
CA THR A 47 23.00 4.40 -21.63
C THR A 47 22.46 3.64 -22.84
N ILE A 48 21.43 4.14 -23.52
CA ILE A 48 20.86 3.53 -24.73
C ILE A 48 21.51 4.22 -25.94
N GLY A 49 22.32 3.47 -26.68
CA GLY A 49 22.98 3.88 -27.93
C GLY A 49 22.71 2.88 -29.05
#